data_AF-A0A5C7J2G4-F1
#
_entry.id   AF-A0A5C7J2G4-F1
#
_cell.length_a   1.000
_cell.length_b   1.000
_cell.length_c   1.000
_cell.angle_alpha   90.00
_cell.angle_beta   90.00
_cell.angle_gamma   90.00
#
_symmetry.space_group_name_H-M   'P 1'
#
loop_
_entity.id
_entity.type
_entity.pdbx_description
1 polymer ?
#
loop_
_entity_poly.entity_id
_entity_poly.type
_entity_poly.pdbx_seq_one_letter_code
_entity_poly.pdbx_strand_id
1 'polypeptide(L)'
;MLSNVLDVLKSGPGGNGTGSRLSHVTVQTGTQHYMGPIHNPTESGQGLEPHEPPFREDLPRLPYPNFYYALEDLLESYAPSLTYSVHRSSIIIGASSRSVYNALLTLAVYALICRYEGLPFRYPGSRYTWEHFCDMSDARVLAKQHIWAAVTPSAKNQAFNCTNGDMFTWKSLWKKLCDIFDLEFIPSVELENFDFVELMKEKSKVWDEIVEMHGLFKTKLEEITCAVALNNVLHFGFQHVCSMNKSRDYGFFGYADTLKSIPMWVERLRDMKIIP
;
A
#
# COMPACT_ATOMS: atom_id res chain seq x y z
N MET A 1 0.37 -5.74 21.44
CA MET A 1 0.91 -6.88 20.66
C MET A 1 2.41 -6.74 20.47
N LEU A 2 2.91 -5.65 19.86
CA LEU A 2 4.35 -5.46 19.61
C LEU A 2 5.20 -5.50 20.88
N SER A 3 4.79 -4.80 21.95
CA SER A 3 5.50 -4.81 23.26
C SER A 3 5.70 -6.24 23.78
N ASN A 4 4.62 -7.03 23.81
CA ASN A 4 4.68 -8.42 24.28
C ASN A 4 5.65 -9.28 23.44
N VAL A 5 5.70 -9.07 22.13
CA VAL A 5 6.64 -9.79 21.25
C VAL A 5 8.07 -9.37 21.56
N LEU A 6 8.34 -8.08 21.68
CA LEU A 6 9.67 -7.56 21.99
C LEU A 6 10.16 -8.01 23.37
N ASP A 7 9.29 -7.97 24.39
CA ASP A 7 9.64 -8.39 25.74
C ASP A 7 10.01 -9.88 25.81
N VAL A 8 9.27 -10.73 25.09
CA VAL A 8 9.58 -12.17 24.99
C VAL A 8 10.89 -12.39 24.22
N LEU A 9 11.07 -11.73 23.07
CA LEU A 9 12.28 -11.90 22.25
C LEU A 9 13.54 -11.36 22.94
N LYS A 10 13.43 -10.32 23.78
CA LYS A 10 14.55 -9.79 24.57
C LYS A 10 14.89 -10.65 25.79
N SER A 11 13.90 -11.27 26.42
CA SER A 11 14.09 -12.11 27.60
C SER A 11 14.48 -13.57 27.29
N GLY A 12 14.32 -14.01 26.04
CA GLY A 12 14.69 -15.36 25.61
C GLY A 12 16.20 -15.65 25.65
N PRO A 13 16.63 -16.86 26.07
CA PRO A 13 18.04 -17.24 26.10
C PRO A 13 18.61 -17.33 24.67
N GLY A 14 19.74 -16.67 24.42
CA GLY A 14 20.51 -16.84 23.19
C GLY A 14 21.13 -18.24 23.12
N GLY A 15 21.40 -18.74 21.91
CA GLY A 15 21.85 -20.12 21.65
C GLY A 15 23.14 -20.58 22.35
N ASN A 16 23.81 -19.71 23.11
CA ASN A 16 25.03 -20.00 23.86
C ASN A 16 24.89 -19.70 25.38
N GLY A 17 23.67 -19.52 25.90
CA GLY A 17 23.44 -19.17 27.32
C GLY A 17 23.68 -17.69 27.67
N THR A 18 23.97 -16.86 26.68
CA THR A 18 24.02 -15.39 26.79
C THR A 18 22.65 -14.79 26.47
N GLY A 19 22.40 -13.53 26.84
CA GLY A 19 21.15 -12.81 26.55
C GLY A 19 20.76 -12.78 25.05
N SER A 20 19.58 -12.24 24.76
CA SER A 20 18.99 -12.22 23.40
C SER A 20 19.95 -11.69 22.32
N ARG A 21 19.90 -12.32 21.13
CA ARG A 21 20.63 -11.90 19.93
C ARG A 21 19.88 -10.86 19.08
N LEU A 22 18.66 -10.49 19.48
CA LEU A 22 17.88 -9.46 18.79
C LEU A 22 18.64 -8.13 18.86
N SER A 23 18.90 -7.51 17.71
CA SER A 23 19.68 -6.28 17.60
C SER A 23 18.97 -5.16 16.86
N HIS A 24 17.97 -5.50 16.05
CA HIS A 24 17.24 -4.55 15.21
C HIS A 24 15.77 -4.94 15.05
N VAL A 25 14.90 -3.94 15.02
CA VAL A 25 13.47 -4.09 14.73
C VAL A 25 13.08 -3.16 13.59
N THR A 26 12.54 -3.72 12.52
CA THR A 26 11.98 -2.95 11.41
C THR A 26 10.46 -2.90 11.55
N VAL A 27 9.88 -1.70 11.53
CA VAL A 27 8.44 -1.50 11.54
C VAL A 27 8.00 -0.81 10.27
N GLN A 28 6.99 -1.37 9.63
CA GLN A 28 6.32 -0.77 8.49
C GLN A 28 5.08 -0.03 8.97
N THR A 29 5.00 1.25 8.65
CA THR A 29 3.80 2.08 8.82
C THR A 29 3.30 2.46 7.42
N GLY A 30 3.07 3.74 7.14
CA GLY A 30 2.61 4.19 5.83
C GLY A 30 2.40 5.70 5.79
N THR A 31 2.00 6.19 4.62
CA THR A 31 1.75 7.62 4.40
C THR A 31 0.61 8.19 5.22
N GLN A 32 -0.26 7.36 5.85
CA GLN A 32 -1.24 7.87 6.82
C GLN A 32 -0.58 8.59 8.01
N HIS A 33 0.73 8.44 8.21
CA HIS A 33 1.50 9.30 9.11
C HIS A 33 1.32 10.80 8.80
N TYR A 34 1.08 11.16 7.53
CA TYR A 34 1.02 12.53 7.05
C TYR A 34 -0.38 12.99 6.64
N MET A 35 -1.33 12.06 6.47
CA MET A 35 -2.58 12.29 5.75
C MET A 35 -3.80 12.50 6.66
N GLY A 36 -3.64 12.33 7.97
CA GLY A 36 -4.78 12.42 8.89
C GLY A 36 -5.72 11.21 8.81
N PRO A 37 -6.92 11.30 9.39
CA PRO A 37 -7.87 10.19 9.52
C PRO A 37 -8.65 9.91 8.21
N ILE A 38 -7.95 9.53 7.13
CA ILE A 38 -8.53 9.28 5.79
C ILE A 38 -9.53 8.12 5.71
N HIS A 39 -9.65 7.31 6.76
CA HIS A 39 -10.59 6.19 6.85
C HIS A 39 -11.65 6.38 7.93
N ASN A 40 -11.65 7.51 8.64
CA ASN A 40 -12.61 7.78 9.69
C ASN A 40 -13.41 9.06 9.39
N PRO A 41 -14.58 8.93 8.73
CA PRO A 41 -15.43 10.06 8.34
C PRO A 41 -15.80 11.00 9.49
N THR A 42 -15.87 10.48 10.73
CA THR A 42 -16.23 11.27 11.92
C THR A 42 -15.10 12.17 12.40
N GLU A 43 -13.86 11.88 12.03
CA GLU A 43 -12.67 12.66 12.40
C GLU A 43 -12.18 13.54 11.25
N SER A 44 -12.45 13.17 9.98
CA SER A 44 -12.15 14.01 8.81
C SER A 44 -12.92 15.34 8.78
N GLY A 45 -14.01 15.45 9.53
CA GLY A 45 -14.77 16.71 9.69
C GLY A 45 -14.20 17.71 10.69
N GLN A 46 -13.09 17.39 11.37
CA GLN A 46 -12.49 18.25 12.41
C GLN A 46 -11.45 19.25 11.87
N GLY A 47 -11.37 19.43 10.54
CA GLY A 47 -10.43 20.38 9.92
C GLY A 47 -8.96 19.95 9.97
N LEU A 48 -8.71 18.66 10.21
CA LEU A 48 -7.38 18.06 10.16
C LEU A 48 -7.05 17.69 8.71
N GLU A 49 -6.46 18.63 8.01
CA GLU A 49 -6.00 18.43 6.64
C GLU A 49 -4.69 17.61 6.59
N PRO A 50 -4.49 16.81 5.54
CA PRO A 50 -3.18 16.27 5.20
C PRO A 50 -2.11 17.36 5.16
N HIS A 51 -0.86 17.00 5.46
CA HIS A 51 0.27 17.88 5.16
C HIS A 51 0.37 18.17 3.66
N GLU A 52 1.04 19.26 3.31
CA GLU A 52 1.29 19.56 1.89
C GLU A 52 2.32 18.57 1.30
N PRO A 53 2.00 17.88 0.19
CA PRO A 53 2.94 17.01 -0.48
C PRO A 53 4.03 17.81 -1.25
N PRO A 54 5.21 17.23 -1.53
CA PRO A 54 5.58 15.85 -1.26
C PRO A 54 5.85 15.59 0.21
N PHE A 55 5.30 14.49 0.73
CA PHE A 55 5.48 14.12 2.13
C PHE A 55 6.95 13.83 2.45
N ARG A 56 7.42 14.36 3.58
CA ARG A 56 8.80 14.22 4.06
C ARG A 56 8.82 13.75 5.50
N GLU A 57 9.86 13.03 5.87
CA GLU A 57 9.96 12.38 7.18
C GLU A 57 10.17 13.36 8.34
N ASP A 58 10.57 14.60 8.05
CA ASP A 58 10.76 15.71 9.00
C ASP A 58 9.46 16.49 9.30
N LEU A 59 8.35 16.17 8.61
CA LEU A 59 7.05 16.76 8.92
C LEU A 59 6.57 16.34 10.32
N PRO A 60 5.98 17.27 11.10
CA PRO A 60 5.50 16.95 12.44
C PRO A 60 4.30 16.00 12.38
N ARG A 61 4.11 15.21 13.44
CA ARG A 61 2.89 14.42 13.61
C ARG A 61 1.66 15.33 13.63
N LEU A 62 0.59 14.90 12.98
CA LEU A 62 -0.70 15.58 13.07
C LEU A 62 -1.30 15.39 14.47
N PRO A 63 -2.06 16.36 15.00
CA PRO A 63 -2.60 16.33 16.37
C PRO A 63 -3.85 15.45 16.47
N TYR A 64 -3.73 14.16 16.15
CA TYR A 64 -4.80 13.17 16.26
C TYR A 64 -4.25 11.79 16.64
N PRO A 65 -5.08 10.89 17.20
CA PRO A 65 -4.63 9.55 17.56
C PRO A 65 -4.37 8.70 16.32
N ASN A 66 -3.09 8.51 15.97
CA ASN A 66 -2.66 7.56 14.95
C ASN A 66 -1.86 6.42 15.60
N PHE A 67 -2.27 5.17 15.36
CA PHE A 67 -1.57 4.01 15.90
C PHE A 67 -0.12 3.90 15.39
N TYR A 68 0.22 4.51 14.25
CA TYR A 68 1.61 4.63 13.77
C TYR A 68 2.48 5.37 14.79
N TYR A 69 1.98 6.43 15.40
CA TYR A 69 2.73 7.21 16.39
C TYR A 69 3.02 6.36 17.63
N ALA A 70 2.03 5.62 18.11
CA ALA A 70 2.19 4.69 19.23
C ALA A 70 3.20 3.57 18.93
N LEU A 71 3.25 3.06 17.68
CA LEU A 71 4.25 2.08 17.27
C LEU A 71 5.66 2.68 17.25
N GLU A 72 5.82 3.90 16.72
CA GLU A 72 7.11 4.62 16.70
C GLU A 72 7.61 4.92 18.11
N ASP A 73 6.74 5.45 19.00
CA ASP A 73 7.07 5.76 20.40
C ASP A 73 7.48 4.50 21.17
N LEU A 74 6.79 3.39 20.92
CA LEU A 74 7.13 2.12 21.52
C LEU A 74 8.53 1.66 21.09
N LEU A 75 8.87 1.72 19.80
CA LEU A 75 10.21 1.35 19.32
C LEU A 75 11.30 2.23 19.92
N GLU A 76 11.07 3.54 19.97
CA GLU A 76 12.01 4.50 20.54
C GLU A 76 12.29 4.19 22.01
N SER A 77 11.28 3.75 22.78
CA SER A 77 11.45 3.35 24.17
C SER A 77 12.42 2.17 24.40
N TYR A 78 12.69 1.35 23.37
CA TYR A 78 13.67 0.27 23.44
C TYR A 78 15.10 0.72 23.07
N ALA A 79 15.30 1.94 22.57
CA ALA A 79 16.63 2.48 22.31
C ALA A 79 17.34 2.86 23.63
N PRO A 80 18.68 2.72 23.73
CA PRO A 80 19.61 2.20 22.73
C PRO A 80 19.75 0.66 22.76
N SER A 81 18.99 -0.04 23.62
CA SER A 81 19.15 -1.49 23.80
C SER A 81 18.79 -2.32 22.55
N LEU A 82 17.92 -1.79 21.69
CA LEU A 82 17.68 -2.25 20.34
C LEU A 82 17.78 -1.07 19.39
N THR A 83 18.28 -1.31 18.18
CA THR A 83 18.13 -0.35 17.09
C THR A 83 16.82 -0.58 16.36
N TYR A 84 16.31 0.44 15.67
CA TYR A 84 15.08 0.29 14.89
C TYR A 84 15.13 1.03 13.55
N SER A 85 14.20 0.72 12.65
CA SER A 85 13.92 1.52 11.47
C SER A 85 12.41 1.53 11.20
N VAL A 86 11.90 2.68 10.75
CA VAL A 86 10.49 2.85 10.39
C VAL A 86 10.37 3.09 8.90
N HIS A 87 9.48 2.37 8.23
CA HIS A 87 9.30 2.46 6.78
C HIS A 87 7.87 2.88 6.45
N ARG A 88 7.73 4.08 5.89
CA ARG A 88 6.46 4.70 5.53
C ARG A 88 6.22 4.48 4.05
N SER A 89 5.57 3.37 3.71
CA SER A 89 5.18 3.06 2.33
C SER A 89 4.01 3.92 1.87
N SER A 90 3.98 4.22 0.58
CA SER A 90 2.80 4.67 -0.16
C SER A 90 1.87 3.47 -0.44
N ILE A 91 1.04 3.56 -1.47
CA ILE A 91 0.18 2.47 -1.94
C ILE A 91 1.05 1.29 -2.37
N ILE A 92 0.93 0.17 -1.66
CA ILE A 92 1.76 -1.01 -1.93
C ILE A 92 1.22 -1.76 -3.15
N ILE A 93 2.10 -2.07 -4.09
CA ILE A 93 1.84 -3.00 -5.20
C ILE A 93 2.68 -4.27 -5.00
N GLY A 94 2.02 -5.41 -5.09
CA GLY A 94 2.57 -6.72 -4.77
C GLY A 94 1.58 -7.84 -5.05
N ALA A 95 2.00 -9.08 -4.79
CA ALA A 95 1.15 -10.25 -4.90
C ALA A 95 0.93 -10.89 -3.52
N SER A 96 -0.30 -10.79 -3.01
CA SER A 96 -0.74 -11.44 -1.77
C SER A 96 -2.24 -11.65 -1.81
N SER A 97 -2.70 -12.88 -1.53
CA SER A 97 -4.12 -13.22 -1.40
C SER A 97 -4.69 -12.96 -0.01
N ARG A 98 -3.89 -12.42 0.91
CA ARG A 98 -4.29 -12.18 2.32
C ARG A 98 -4.13 -10.74 2.76
N SER A 99 -3.65 -9.86 1.87
CA SER A 99 -3.54 -8.45 2.19
C SER A 99 -4.92 -7.82 2.16
N VAL A 100 -5.36 -7.25 3.28
CA VAL A 100 -6.62 -6.49 3.36
C VAL A 100 -6.56 -5.28 2.42
N TYR A 101 -5.46 -4.51 2.49
CA TYR A 101 -5.25 -3.36 1.60
C TYR A 101 -4.44 -3.81 0.38
N ASN A 102 -5.13 -4.19 -0.70
CA ASN A 102 -4.51 -4.64 -1.93
C ASN A 102 -5.10 -3.93 -3.16
N ALA A 103 -4.52 -2.78 -3.51
CA ALA A 103 -5.00 -1.96 -4.61
C ALA A 103 -4.91 -2.70 -5.96
N LEU A 104 -3.77 -3.34 -6.25
CA LEU A 104 -3.57 -4.05 -7.51
C LEU A 104 -4.55 -5.22 -7.69
N LEU A 105 -4.72 -6.05 -6.66
CA LEU A 105 -5.65 -7.18 -6.75
C LEU A 105 -7.10 -6.72 -6.84
N THR A 106 -7.49 -5.68 -6.09
CA THR A 106 -8.84 -5.10 -6.18
C THR A 106 -9.12 -4.58 -7.60
N LEU A 107 -8.16 -3.89 -8.22
CA LEU A 107 -8.27 -3.39 -9.60
C LEU A 107 -8.31 -4.53 -10.63
N ALA A 108 -7.48 -5.56 -10.45
CA ALA A 108 -7.47 -6.72 -11.33
C ALA A 108 -8.80 -7.49 -11.28
N VAL A 109 -9.33 -7.72 -10.08
CA VAL A 109 -10.63 -8.39 -9.90
C VAL A 109 -11.77 -7.56 -10.50
N TYR A 110 -11.77 -6.25 -10.31
CA TYR A 110 -12.74 -5.36 -10.94
C TYR A 110 -12.66 -5.44 -12.48
N ALA A 111 -11.46 -5.41 -13.05
CA ALA A 111 -11.24 -5.56 -14.48
C ALA A 111 -11.77 -6.90 -15.02
N LEU A 112 -11.49 -8.00 -14.31
CA LEU A 112 -11.93 -9.34 -14.68
C LEU A 112 -13.45 -9.50 -14.61
N ILE A 113 -14.10 -8.93 -13.59
CA ILE A 113 -15.57 -8.89 -13.49
C ILE A 113 -16.16 -8.11 -14.66
N CYS A 114 -15.63 -6.92 -14.96
CA CYS A 114 -16.06 -6.14 -16.12
C CYS A 114 -15.94 -6.94 -17.43
N ARG A 115 -14.81 -7.63 -17.62
CA ARG A 115 -14.59 -8.48 -18.79
C ARG A 115 -15.60 -9.63 -18.86
N TYR A 116 -15.84 -10.31 -17.74
CA TYR A 116 -16.73 -11.47 -17.66
C TYR A 116 -18.18 -11.10 -17.99
N GLU A 117 -18.66 -9.97 -17.46
CA GLU A 117 -20.04 -9.52 -17.66
C GLU A 117 -20.24 -8.63 -18.89
N GLY A 118 -19.15 -8.29 -19.61
CA GLY A 118 -19.20 -7.33 -20.73
C GLY A 118 -19.53 -5.90 -20.30
N LEU A 119 -19.19 -5.53 -19.06
CA LEU A 119 -19.40 -4.18 -18.54
C LEU A 119 -18.25 -3.23 -18.92
N PRO A 120 -18.54 -1.93 -19.09
CA PRO A 120 -17.49 -0.92 -19.23
C PRO A 120 -16.58 -0.86 -18.00
N PHE A 121 -15.25 -0.88 -18.20
CA PHE A 121 -14.25 -0.73 -17.14
C PHE A 121 -14.02 0.76 -16.81
N ARG A 122 -14.96 1.32 -16.05
CA ARG A 122 -15.01 2.75 -15.71
C ARG A 122 -14.06 3.08 -14.57
N TYR A 123 -13.37 4.21 -14.67
CA TYR A 123 -12.58 4.73 -13.57
C TYR A 123 -13.50 5.19 -12.42
N PRO A 124 -13.39 4.61 -11.20
CA PRO A 124 -14.28 4.93 -10.10
C PRO A 124 -13.83 6.15 -9.28
N GLY A 125 -12.73 6.80 -9.65
CA GLY A 125 -12.15 7.91 -8.88
C GLY A 125 -12.53 9.30 -9.38
N SER A 126 -12.05 10.31 -8.65
CA SER A 126 -12.29 11.71 -9.00
C SER A 126 -11.49 12.18 -10.23
N ARG A 127 -11.97 13.26 -10.87
CA ARG A 127 -11.20 13.92 -11.93
C ARG A 127 -9.82 14.37 -11.45
N TYR A 128 -9.73 14.78 -10.18
CA TYR A 128 -8.48 15.20 -9.57
C TYR A 128 -7.44 14.08 -9.60
N THR A 129 -7.76 12.89 -9.07
CA THR A 129 -6.83 11.76 -9.05
C THR A 129 -6.53 11.22 -10.45
N TRP A 130 -7.48 11.32 -11.39
CA TRP A 130 -7.26 10.96 -12.79
C TRP A 130 -6.15 11.78 -13.46
N GLU A 131 -6.11 13.08 -13.19
CA GLU A 131 -5.23 14.04 -13.89
C GLU A 131 -3.91 14.30 -13.16
N HIS A 132 -3.83 14.07 -11.85
CA HIS A 132 -2.65 14.43 -11.04
C HIS A 132 -1.73 13.25 -10.73
N PHE A 133 -0.49 13.57 -10.34
CA PHE A 133 0.51 12.58 -9.98
C PHE A 133 0.24 11.89 -8.64
N CYS A 134 0.57 10.59 -8.62
CA CYS A 134 0.60 9.71 -7.47
C CYS A 134 1.88 8.87 -7.54
N ASP A 135 2.32 8.34 -6.40
CA ASP A 135 3.39 7.34 -6.34
C ASP A 135 2.91 6.01 -5.73
N MET A 136 3.75 4.99 -5.82
CA MET A 136 3.49 3.66 -5.30
C MET A 136 4.74 3.07 -4.65
N SER A 137 4.55 2.02 -3.86
CA SER A 137 5.59 1.24 -3.23
C SER A 137 5.55 -0.20 -3.75
N ASP A 138 6.49 -0.57 -4.61
CA ASP A 138 6.69 -1.96 -4.99
C ASP A 138 7.16 -2.74 -3.77
N ALA A 139 6.48 -3.84 -3.46
CA ALA A 139 6.77 -4.68 -2.30
C ALA A 139 8.24 -5.16 -2.26
N ARG A 140 8.91 -5.30 -3.42
CA ARG A 140 10.34 -5.65 -3.50
C ARG A 140 11.23 -4.46 -3.13
N VAL A 141 10.87 -3.23 -3.51
CA VAL A 141 11.61 -2.03 -3.09
C VAL A 141 11.49 -1.86 -1.58
N LEU A 142 10.28 -2.04 -1.04
CA LEU A 142 10.02 -1.98 0.39
C LEU A 142 10.82 -3.05 1.16
N ALA A 143 10.79 -4.31 0.71
CA ALA A 143 11.60 -5.37 1.30
C ALA A 143 13.11 -5.07 1.24
N LYS A 144 13.60 -4.53 0.12
CA LYS A 144 15.00 -4.10 -0.01
C LYS A 144 15.35 -2.99 0.97
N GLN A 145 14.47 -2.01 1.17
CA GLN A 145 14.71 -0.91 2.10
C GLN A 145 14.70 -1.39 3.55
N HIS A 146 13.81 -2.33 3.91
CA HIS A 146 13.81 -2.97 5.23
C HIS A 146 15.15 -3.65 5.51
N ILE A 147 15.63 -4.49 4.57
CA ILE A 147 16.92 -5.17 4.70
C ILE A 147 18.06 -4.16 4.79
N TRP A 148 18.07 -3.16 3.92
CA TRP A 148 19.09 -2.10 3.91
C TRP A 148 19.19 -1.39 5.26
N ALA A 149 18.08 -0.94 5.84
CA ALA A 149 18.08 -0.27 7.13
C ALA A 149 18.49 -1.22 8.28
N ALA A 150 18.11 -2.49 8.17
CA ALA A 150 18.49 -3.52 9.13
C ALA A 150 20.00 -3.85 9.15
N VAL A 151 20.75 -3.55 8.10
CA VAL A 151 22.21 -3.84 8.04
C VAL A 151 23.10 -2.59 7.90
N THR A 152 22.52 -1.41 7.66
CA THR A 152 23.29 -0.17 7.46
C THR A 152 23.40 0.63 8.77
N PRO A 153 24.61 0.88 9.30
CA PRO A 153 24.78 1.59 10.57
C PRO A 153 24.22 3.03 10.57
N SER A 154 24.36 3.77 9.48
CA SER A 154 23.82 5.13 9.37
C SER A 154 22.29 5.18 9.33
N ALA A 155 21.62 4.08 8.95
CA ALA A 155 20.17 4.01 8.83
C ALA A 155 19.46 3.63 10.14
N LYS A 156 20.20 3.44 11.24
CA LYS A 156 19.64 3.05 12.54
C LYS A 156 18.90 4.20 13.21
N ASN A 157 17.79 3.86 13.85
CA ASN A 157 16.91 4.75 14.61
C ASN A 157 16.37 5.89 13.74
N GLN A 158 16.02 5.57 12.49
CA GLN A 158 15.50 6.50 11.50
C GLN A 158 14.17 6.02 10.95
N ALA A 159 13.31 6.99 10.60
CA ALA A 159 12.17 6.78 9.73
C ALA A 159 12.52 7.17 8.28
N PHE A 160 12.04 6.37 7.33
CA PHE A 160 12.21 6.58 5.88
C PHE A 160 10.89 6.40 5.15
N ASN A 161 10.60 7.29 4.21
CA ASN A 161 9.64 7.05 3.15
C ASN A 161 10.18 5.94 2.24
N CYS A 162 9.26 5.16 1.66
CA CYS A 162 9.63 4.12 0.70
C CYS A 162 8.68 4.13 -0.49
N THR A 163 9.10 4.71 -1.60
CA THR A 163 8.35 4.71 -2.87
C THR A 163 9.24 4.21 -4.00
N ASN A 164 8.64 3.99 -5.17
CA ASN A 164 9.34 3.50 -6.35
C ASN A 164 10.37 4.48 -6.91
N GLY A 165 10.28 5.76 -6.54
CA GLY A 165 11.17 6.82 -7.00
C GLY A 165 10.74 7.48 -8.32
N ASP A 166 9.67 6.99 -8.94
CA ASP A 166 8.94 7.61 -10.04
C ASP A 166 7.52 8.06 -9.61
N MET A 167 6.79 8.67 -10.54
CA MET A 167 5.39 9.07 -10.38
C MET A 167 4.58 8.60 -11.59
N PHE A 168 3.29 8.41 -11.40
CA PHE A 168 2.35 8.07 -12.46
C PHE A 168 1.05 8.87 -12.29
N THR A 169 0.21 8.89 -13.32
CA THR A 169 -1.19 9.34 -13.19
C THR A 169 -2.11 8.13 -13.19
N TRP A 170 -3.22 8.18 -12.45
CA TRP A 170 -4.21 7.10 -12.48
C TRP A 170 -4.72 6.83 -13.89
N LYS A 171 -4.84 7.84 -14.75
CA LYS A 171 -5.10 7.69 -16.19
C LYS A 171 -4.12 6.75 -16.89
N SER A 172 -2.81 6.91 -16.64
CA SER A 172 -1.78 6.06 -17.23
C SER A 172 -1.81 4.62 -16.70
N LEU A 173 -2.05 4.43 -15.40
CA LEU A 173 -2.24 3.12 -14.80
C LEU A 173 -3.50 2.43 -15.34
N TRP A 174 -4.60 3.17 -15.49
CA TRP A 174 -5.86 2.64 -15.99
C TRP A 174 -5.72 2.13 -17.43
N LYS A 175 -5.06 2.90 -18.29
CA LYS A 175 -4.72 2.46 -19.64
C LYS A 175 -3.89 1.17 -19.61
N LYS A 176 -2.91 1.08 -18.69
CA LYS A 176 -2.09 -0.12 -18.54
C LYS A 176 -2.91 -1.33 -18.10
N LEU A 177 -3.90 -1.16 -17.24
CA LEU A 177 -4.83 -2.22 -16.83
C LEU A 177 -5.74 -2.65 -17.99
N CYS A 178 -6.27 -1.70 -18.78
CA CYS A 178 -7.02 -2.01 -19.99
C CYS A 178 -6.21 -2.89 -20.95
N ASP A 179 -4.94 -2.56 -21.18
CA ASP A 179 -4.05 -3.35 -22.03
C ASP A 179 -3.80 -4.76 -21.47
N ILE A 180 -3.67 -4.92 -20.14
CA ILE A 180 -3.37 -6.21 -19.48
C ILE A 180 -4.58 -7.16 -19.47
N PHE A 181 -5.78 -6.60 -19.33
CA PHE A 181 -7.01 -7.36 -19.15
C PHE A 181 -7.89 -7.36 -20.41
N ASP A 182 -7.38 -6.89 -21.56
CA ASP A 182 -8.08 -6.79 -22.84
C ASP A 182 -9.42 -6.03 -22.75
N LEU A 183 -9.40 -4.86 -22.11
CA LEU A 183 -10.58 -4.00 -21.93
C LEU A 183 -10.46 -2.74 -22.77
N GLU A 184 -11.59 -2.17 -23.17
CA GLU A 184 -11.63 -0.86 -23.83
C GLU A 184 -11.21 0.24 -22.86
N PHE A 185 -10.32 1.14 -23.30
CA PHE A 185 -9.94 2.31 -22.53
C PHE A 185 -10.93 3.46 -22.76
N ILE A 186 -11.64 3.85 -21.71
CA ILE A 186 -12.61 4.94 -21.72
C ILE A 186 -11.93 6.20 -21.15
N PRO A 187 -11.66 7.24 -21.98
CA PRO A 187 -10.91 8.41 -21.55
C PRO A 187 -11.77 9.45 -20.80
N SER A 188 -12.81 9.03 -20.08
CA SER A 188 -13.72 9.89 -19.33
C SER A 188 -13.82 9.49 -17.86
N VAL A 189 -14.09 10.49 -17.02
CA VAL A 189 -14.42 10.31 -15.60
C VAL A 189 -15.90 10.66 -15.46
N GLU A 190 -16.75 9.65 -15.55
CA GLU A 190 -18.20 9.79 -15.40
C GLU A 190 -18.59 9.39 -13.97
N LEU A 191 -18.64 10.39 -13.09
CA LEU A 191 -18.94 10.18 -11.66
C LEU A 191 -20.43 10.21 -11.35
N GLU A 192 -21.27 10.71 -12.26
CA GLU A 192 -22.71 10.78 -12.02
C GLU A 192 -23.28 9.36 -11.91
N ASN A 193 -23.73 9.00 -10.70
CA ASN A 193 -24.39 7.75 -10.35
C ASN A 193 -23.54 6.47 -10.43
N PHE A 194 -22.20 6.55 -10.29
CA PHE A 194 -21.35 5.34 -10.23
C PHE A 194 -20.87 5.04 -8.81
N ASP A 195 -21.57 4.14 -8.12
CA ASP A 195 -21.16 3.62 -6.81
C ASP A 195 -20.29 2.36 -6.97
N PHE A 196 -18.97 2.55 -6.98
CA PHE A 196 -18.00 1.46 -7.09
C PHE A 196 -18.05 0.49 -5.91
N VAL A 197 -18.31 0.99 -4.70
CA VAL A 197 -18.29 0.16 -3.50
C VAL A 197 -19.48 -0.78 -3.53
N GLU A 198 -20.67 -0.25 -3.81
CA GLU A 198 -21.88 -1.07 -3.90
C GLU A 198 -21.81 -2.03 -5.09
N LEU A 199 -21.31 -1.58 -6.25
CA LEU A 199 -21.05 -2.44 -7.40
C LEU A 199 -20.22 -3.66 -7.00
N MET A 200 -19.04 -3.47 -6.39
CA MET A 200 -18.17 -4.58 -6.00
C MET A 200 -18.83 -5.51 -4.98
N LYS A 201 -19.67 -4.97 -4.09
CA LYS A 201 -20.39 -5.73 -3.07
C LYS A 201 -21.37 -6.74 -3.66
N GLU A 202 -22.00 -6.40 -4.79
CA GLU A 202 -22.97 -7.25 -5.48
C GLU A 202 -22.31 -8.37 -6.32
N LYS A 203 -20.98 -8.32 -6.51
CA LYS A 203 -20.26 -9.21 -7.44
C LYS A 203 -19.67 -10.48 -6.82
N SER A 204 -19.97 -10.79 -5.56
CA SER A 204 -19.46 -12.01 -4.91
C SER A 204 -19.79 -13.29 -5.70
N LYS A 205 -21.03 -13.42 -6.19
CA LYS A 205 -21.44 -14.60 -6.98
C LYS A 205 -20.72 -14.69 -8.33
N VAL A 206 -20.53 -13.54 -8.99
CA VAL A 206 -19.80 -13.46 -10.27
C VAL A 206 -18.34 -13.88 -10.07
N TRP A 207 -17.73 -13.46 -8.97
CA TRP A 207 -16.38 -13.89 -8.63
C TRP A 207 -16.29 -15.40 -8.36
N ASP A 208 -17.26 -15.98 -7.65
CA ASP A 208 -17.32 -17.43 -7.43
C ASP A 208 -17.38 -18.21 -8.75
N GLU A 209 -18.17 -17.74 -9.73
CA GLU A 209 -18.23 -18.32 -11.08
C GLU A 209 -16.88 -18.24 -11.82
N ILE A 210 -16.20 -17.09 -11.76
CA ILE A 210 -14.85 -16.92 -12.36
C ILE A 210 -13.85 -17.88 -11.71
N VAL A 211 -13.89 -18.01 -10.38
CA VAL A 211 -13.03 -18.94 -9.63
C VAL A 211 -13.25 -20.38 -10.07
N GLU A 212 -14.51 -20.81 -10.19
CA GLU A 212 -14.85 -22.17 -10.64
C GLU A 212 -14.45 -22.40 -12.10
N MET A 213 -14.81 -21.49 -13.00
CA MET A 213 -14.55 -21.60 -14.44
C MET A 213 -13.07 -21.73 -14.76
N HIS A 214 -12.21 -20.98 -14.07
CA HIS A 214 -10.77 -20.97 -14.33
C HIS A 214 -9.97 -21.90 -13.40
N GLY A 215 -10.62 -22.62 -12.48
CA GLY A 215 -9.95 -23.52 -11.54
C GLY A 215 -8.97 -22.78 -10.62
N LEU A 216 -9.35 -21.60 -10.15
CA LEU A 216 -8.55 -20.74 -9.29
C LEU A 216 -8.51 -21.27 -7.85
N PHE A 217 -7.61 -20.72 -7.04
CA PHE A 217 -7.66 -20.93 -5.60
C PHE A 217 -9.00 -20.41 -5.05
N LYS A 218 -9.62 -21.18 -4.14
CA LYS A 218 -10.92 -20.81 -3.56
C LYS A 218 -10.75 -19.57 -2.67
N THR A 219 -11.15 -18.43 -3.19
CA THR A 219 -11.12 -17.13 -2.51
C THR A 219 -12.50 -16.51 -2.54
N LYS A 220 -12.88 -15.81 -1.48
CA LYS A 220 -14.07 -14.95 -1.50
C LYS A 220 -13.68 -13.53 -1.90
N LEU A 221 -14.57 -12.84 -2.61
CA LEU A 221 -14.33 -11.49 -3.13
C LEU A 221 -13.94 -10.51 -2.00
N GLU A 222 -14.66 -10.57 -0.88
CA GLU A 222 -14.44 -9.74 0.32
C GLU A 222 -13.15 -10.06 1.08
N GLU A 223 -12.53 -11.22 0.86
CA GLU A 223 -11.27 -11.60 1.50
C GLU A 223 -10.05 -11.07 0.75
N ILE A 224 -10.18 -10.85 -0.56
CA ILE A 224 -9.07 -10.50 -1.45
C ILE A 224 -9.13 -9.08 -1.99
N THR A 225 -10.27 -8.40 -1.84
CA THR A 225 -10.47 -7.02 -2.28
C THR A 225 -10.89 -6.11 -1.13
N CYS A 226 -10.58 -4.82 -1.25
CA CYS A 226 -11.09 -3.80 -0.34
C CYS A 226 -11.55 -2.57 -1.13
N ALA A 227 -12.77 -2.67 -1.68
CA ALA A 227 -13.34 -1.62 -2.51
C ALA A 227 -13.43 -0.26 -1.80
N VAL A 228 -13.78 -0.25 -0.50
CA VAL A 228 -13.85 0.97 0.32
C VAL A 228 -12.49 1.67 0.40
N ALA A 229 -11.41 0.93 0.68
CA ALA A 229 -10.09 1.54 0.80
C ALA A 229 -9.59 2.07 -0.54
N LEU A 230 -9.80 1.32 -1.63
CA LEU A 230 -9.47 1.78 -2.96
C LEU A 230 -10.29 3.02 -3.35
N ASN A 231 -11.59 3.03 -3.05
CA ASN A 231 -12.45 4.18 -3.30
C ASN A 231 -11.91 5.44 -2.62
N ASN A 232 -11.52 5.37 -1.34
CA ASN A 232 -10.94 6.51 -0.64
C ASN A 232 -9.66 7.03 -1.34
N VAL A 233 -8.75 6.13 -1.72
CA VAL A 233 -7.50 6.49 -2.42
C VAL A 233 -7.78 7.19 -3.74
N LEU A 234 -8.75 6.69 -4.51
CA LEU A 234 -9.13 7.25 -5.80
C LEU A 234 -9.92 8.58 -5.69
N HIS A 235 -10.23 9.02 -4.47
CA HIS A 235 -10.92 10.28 -4.19
C HIS A 235 -10.09 11.27 -3.36
N PHE A 236 -8.78 11.04 -3.18
CA PHE A 236 -7.93 12.05 -2.55
C PHE A 236 -8.00 13.39 -3.29
N GLY A 237 -8.10 14.47 -2.51
CA GLY A 237 -8.09 15.85 -2.99
C GLY A 237 -6.69 16.48 -3.07
N PHE A 238 -5.64 15.67 -2.95
CA PHE A 238 -4.24 16.09 -2.95
C PHE A 238 -3.36 15.08 -3.70
N GLN A 239 -2.17 15.51 -4.14
CA GLN A 239 -1.21 14.64 -4.80
C GLN A 239 -0.59 13.70 -3.76
N HIS A 240 -0.92 12.40 -3.82
CA HIS A 240 -0.37 11.41 -2.91
C HIS A 240 1.04 11.03 -3.35
N VAL A 241 2.02 11.85 -2.97
CA VAL A 241 3.43 11.70 -3.33
C VAL A 241 4.36 11.95 -2.14
N CYS A 242 5.46 11.20 -2.07
CA CYS A 242 6.47 11.27 -1.01
C CYS A 242 7.85 11.60 -1.58
N SER A 243 8.64 12.32 -0.81
CA SER A 243 10.06 12.50 -1.08
C SER A 243 10.85 11.24 -0.72
N MET A 244 11.72 10.80 -1.63
CA MET A 244 12.73 9.75 -1.40
C MET A 244 14.13 10.31 -1.08
N ASN A 245 14.26 11.63 -0.89
CA ASN A 245 15.57 12.27 -0.74
C ASN A 245 16.32 11.78 0.51
N LYS A 246 15.65 11.70 1.67
CA LYS A 246 16.29 11.20 2.90
C LYS A 246 16.85 9.78 2.71
N SER A 247 16.08 8.89 2.10
CA SER A 247 16.55 7.54 1.77
C SER A 247 17.81 7.55 0.89
N ARG A 248 17.85 8.41 -0.14
CA ARG A 248 19.00 8.55 -1.04
C ARG A 248 20.21 9.15 -0.34
N ASP A 249 20.01 10.17 0.49
CA ASP A 249 21.07 10.83 1.27
C ASP A 249 21.72 9.85 2.26
N TYR A 250 20.97 8.86 2.74
CA TYR A 250 21.48 7.78 3.60
C TYR A 250 22.08 6.60 2.82
N GLY A 251 22.03 6.62 1.49
CA GLY A 251 22.65 5.63 0.61
C GLY A 251 21.72 4.54 0.08
N PHE A 252 20.39 4.70 0.20
CA PHE A 252 19.42 3.81 -0.43
C PHE A 252 18.99 4.32 -1.81
N PHE A 253 19.38 3.60 -2.86
CA PHE A 253 19.07 3.92 -4.26
C PHE A 253 18.13 2.91 -4.93
N GLY A 254 17.45 2.07 -4.14
CA GLY A 254 16.47 1.12 -4.66
C GLY A 254 15.30 1.86 -5.31
N TYR A 255 14.92 1.43 -6.50
CA TYR A 255 13.80 1.99 -7.26
C TYR A 255 13.07 0.90 -8.04
N ALA A 256 11.88 1.22 -8.54
CA ALA A 256 11.16 0.43 -9.52
C ALA A 256 10.49 1.38 -10.52
N ASP A 257 10.26 0.90 -11.74
CA ASP A 257 9.37 1.57 -12.70
C ASP A 257 7.95 1.08 -12.41
N THR A 258 7.09 2.00 -11.96
CA THR A 258 5.75 1.68 -11.47
C THR A 258 4.93 0.97 -12.55
N LEU A 259 4.83 1.54 -13.76
CA LEU A 259 4.01 0.95 -14.82
C LEU A 259 4.58 -0.36 -15.37
N LYS A 260 5.90 -0.55 -15.38
CA LYS A 260 6.53 -1.83 -15.75
C LYS A 260 6.37 -2.90 -14.68
N SER A 261 6.20 -2.53 -13.41
CA SER A 261 6.01 -3.50 -12.33
C SER A 261 4.61 -4.13 -12.33
N ILE A 262 3.59 -3.43 -12.86
CA ILE A 262 2.19 -3.90 -12.85
C ILE A 262 2.03 -5.25 -13.58
N PRO A 263 2.46 -5.44 -14.85
CA PRO A 263 2.36 -6.75 -15.50
C PRO A 263 3.05 -7.85 -14.73
N MET A 264 4.24 -7.58 -14.18
CA MET A 264 5.00 -8.60 -13.43
C MET A 264 4.25 -9.07 -12.16
N TRP A 265 3.60 -8.16 -11.44
CA TRP A 265 2.78 -8.53 -10.28
C TRP A 265 1.47 -9.21 -10.67
N VAL A 266 0.86 -8.84 -11.81
CA VAL A 266 -0.30 -9.54 -12.37
C VAL A 266 0.07 -10.97 -12.75
N GLU A 267 1.17 -11.19 -13.47
CA GLU A 267 1.67 -12.53 -13.77
C GLU A 267 1.93 -13.33 -12.50
N ARG A 268 2.48 -12.70 -11.46
CA ARG A 268 2.66 -13.39 -10.18
C ARG A 268 1.33 -13.83 -9.55
N LEU A 269 0.27 -13.04 -9.67
CA LEU A 269 -1.07 -13.41 -9.19
C LEU A 269 -1.69 -14.55 -10.03
N ARG A 270 -1.42 -14.59 -11.34
CA ARG A 270 -1.78 -15.69 -12.25
C ARG A 270 -1.05 -16.98 -11.90
N ASP A 271 0.27 -16.91 -11.68
CA ASP A 271 1.08 -18.05 -11.23
C ASP A 271 0.56 -18.65 -9.92
N MET A 272 0.08 -17.78 -9.02
CA MET A 272 -0.52 -18.17 -7.74
C MET A 272 -1.97 -18.69 -7.88
N LYS A 273 -2.54 -18.69 -9.09
CA LYS A 273 -3.93 -19.02 -9.38
C LYS A 273 -4.93 -18.19 -8.56
N ILE A 274 -4.61 -16.93 -8.27
CA ILE A 274 -5.53 -16.01 -7.58
C ILE A 274 -6.46 -15.32 -8.59
N ILE A 275 -5.95 -15.08 -9.79
CA ILE A 275 -6.70 -14.56 -10.93
C ILE A 275 -6.41 -15.44 -12.17
N PRO A 276 -7.25 -15.42 -13.21
CA PRO A 276 -7.00 -16.13 -14.47
C PRO A 276 -5.76 -15.63 -15.24
#